data_AF-A0AA88QKW9-F1
#
_entry.id   AF-A0AA88QKW9-F1
#
_cell.length_a   1.000
_cell.length_b   1.000
_cell.length_c   1.000
_cell.angle_alpha   90.00
_cell.angle_beta   90.00
_cell.angle_gamma   90.00
#
_symmetry.space_group_name_H-M   'P 1'
#
loop_
_entity.id
_entity.type
_entity.pdbx_description
1 polymer ?
#
loop_
_entity_poly.entity_id
_entity_poly.type
_entity_poly.pdbx_seq_one_letter_code
_entity_poly.pdbx_strand_id
1 'polypeptide(L)' 'MLLIIEALLFISAALGQDHRAAGVEEIFPLDMALNSVDDYYDGCTKEMANLVKTKYLEKEMSDLPEFKKSWQEAAEGFD' A
#
# COMPACT_ATOMS: atom_id res chain seq x y z
N MET A 1 44.73 10.62 25.17
CA MET A 1 43.78 9.86 26.02
C MET A 1 42.37 10.41 25.91
N LEU A 2 42.14 11.72 26.12
CA LEU A 2 40.83 12.37 25.91
C LEU A 2 40.24 12.14 24.50
N LEU A 3 41.02 12.32 23.44
CA LEU A 3 40.55 12.14 22.06
C LEU A 3 40.03 10.72 21.75
N ILE A 4 40.59 9.71 22.41
CA ILE A 4 40.18 8.32 22.21
C ILE A 4 38.85 8.06 22.94
N ILE A 5 38.68 8.65 24.13
CA ILE A 5 37.46 8.55 24.92
C ILE A 5 36.30 9.25 24.19
N GLU A 6 36.55 10.43 23.63
CA GLU A 6 35.57 11.19 22.84
C GLU A 6 35.13 10.43 21.59
N ALA A 7 36.08 9.83 20.85
CA ALA A 7 35.77 9.00 19.69
C ALA A 7 34.94 7.76 20.07
N LEU A 8 35.27 7.10 21.19
CA LEU A 8 34.54 5.93 21.66
C LEU A 8 33.10 6.26 22.08
N LEU A 9 32.90 7.40 22.75
CA LEU A 9 31.59 7.90 23.13
C LEU A 9 30.74 8.24 21.89
N PHE A 10 31.34 8.84 20.88
CA PHE A 10 30.64 9.19 19.63
C PHE A 10 30.17 7.94 18.86
N ILE A 11 31.02 6.91 18.78
CA ILE A 11 30.68 5.62 18.16
C ILE A 11 29.59 4.89 18.94
N SER A 12 29.64 4.97 20.28
CA SER A 12 28.63 4.34 21.15
C SER A 12 27.26 5.02 21.02
N ALA A 13 27.23 6.35 20.87
CA ALA A 13 25.99 7.09 20.62
C ALA A 13 25.38 6.78 19.25
N ALA A 14 26.21 6.59 18.22
CA ALA A 14 25.75 6.21 16.87
C ALA A 14 25.23 4.76 16.82
N LEU A 15 25.90 3.81 17.49
CA LEU A 15 25.48 2.40 17.56
C LEU A 15 24.31 2.16 18.52
N GLY A 16 24.12 3.04 19.51
CA GLY A 16 23.03 2.98 20.48
C GLY A 16 21.70 3.57 19.97
N GLN A 17 21.64 4.06 18.73
CA GLN A 17 20.39 4.42 18.09
C GLN A 17 19.62 3.14 17.73
N ASP A 18 18.92 2.59 18.71
CA ASP A 18 17.98 1.51 18.50
C ASP A 18 16.85 2.06 17.61
N HIS A 19 16.86 1.70 16.32
CA HIS A 19 15.81 2.09 15.37
C HIS A 19 14.43 1.49 15.75
N ARG A 20 14.36 0.70 16.82
CA ARG A 20 13.13 0.16 17.42
C ARG A 20 12.20 1.23 18.01
N ALA A 21 12.68 2.45 18.19
CA ALA A 21 11.81 3.60 18.48
C ALA A 21 11.21 4.20 17.19
N ALA A 22 10.86 3.38 16.20
CA ALA A 22 9.78 3.71 15.29
C ALA A 22 8.52 3.80 16.16
N GLY A 23 7.96 5.00 16.29
CA GLY A 23 6.86 5.30 17.22
C GLY A 23 5.74 4.30 17.07
N VAL A 24 5.11 3.92 18.19
CA VAL A 24 3.98 2.97 18.35
C VAL A 24 3.20 2.75 17.05
N GLU A 25 3.74 1.93 16.16
CA GLU A 25 3.05 1.46 14.98
C GLU A 25 2.18 0.32 15.49
N GLU A 26 0.89 0.41 15.22
CA GLU A 26 -0.01 -0.70 15.44
C GLU A 26 0.54 -1.90 14.68
N ILE A 27 1.00 -2.93 15.41
CA ILE A 27 1.53 -4.15 14.80
C ILE A 27 0.34 -4.95 14.31
N PHE A 28 0.08 -4.89 13.01
CA PHE A 28 -0.92 -5.74 12.37
C PHE A 28 -0.33 -7.12 12.11
N PRO A 29 -0.83 -8.19 12.76
CA PRO A 29 -0.36 -9.55 12.50
C PRO A 29 -0.76 -9.97 11.08
N LEU A 30 0.11 -10.73 10.42
CA LEU A 30 -0.24 -11.39 9.16
C LEU A 30 -1.28 -12.48 9.40
N ASP A 31 -2.27 -12.57 8.51
CA ASP A 31 -3.28 -13.62 8.49
C ASP A 31 -3.56 -14.10 7.05
N MET A 32 -4.60 -14.90 6.87
CA MET A 32 -5.00 -15.40 5.55
C MET A 32 -5.94 -14.43 4.79
N ALA A 33 -6.14 -13.21 5.30
CA ALA A 33 -7.03 -12.20 4.72
C ALA A 33 -8.44 -12.72 4.41
N LEU A 34 -9.06 -13.47 5.34
CA LEU A 34 -10.37 -14.14 5.13
C LEU A 34 -11.53 -13.19 4.78
N ASN A 35 -11.39 -11.89 5.06
CA ASN A 35 -12.38 -10.86 4.74
C ASN A 35 -12.06 -10.08 3.46
N SER A 36 -11.02 -10.48 2.72
CA SER A 36 -10.65 -9.83 1.46
C SER A 36 -11.51 -10.31 0.29
N VAL A 37 -11.59 -9.48 -0.76
CA VAL A 37 -12.17 -9.87 -2.05
C VAL A 37 -11.02 -10.32 -2.94
N ASP A 38 -10.82 -11.64 -3.06
CA ASP A 38 -9.68 -12.29 -3.73
C ASP A 38 -10.13 -13.13 -4.95
N ASP A 39 -11.15 -12.64 -5.67
CA ASP A 39 -11.78 -13.35 -6.77
C ASP A 39 -10.79 -13.66 -7.91
N TYR A 40 -10.70 -14.93 -8.29
CA TYR A 40 -9.85 -15.42 -9.37
C TYR A 40 -10.53 -15.35 -10.75
N TYR A 41 -11.85 -15.11 -10.78
CA TYR A 41 -12.68 -15.05 -11.99
C TYR A 41 -12.62 -16.31 -12.88
N ASP A 42 -12.29 -17.48 -12.30
CA ASP A 42 -12.27 -18.75 -13.03
C ASP A 42 -13.68 -19.18 -13.45
N GLY A 43 -13.82 -19.56 -14.72
CA GLY A 43 -15.11 -19.92 -15.32
C GLY A 43 -16.08 -18.77 -15.59
N CYS A 44 -15.78 -17.51 -15.18
CA CYS A 44 -16.69 -16.36 -15.36
C CYS A 44 -16.05 -15.11 -15.97
N THR A 45 -14.82 -15.23 -16.48
CA THR A 45 -14.02 -14.08 -16.96
C THR A 45 -14.76 -13.25 -18.02
N LYS A 46 -15.45 -13.90 -18.97
CA LYS A 46 -16.12 -13.20 -20.08
C LYS A 46 -17.35 -12.44 -19.60
N GLU A 47 -18.12 -13.07 -18.73
CA GLU A 47 -19.31 -12.52 -18.11
C GLU A 47 -18.94 -11.31 -17.25
N MET A 48 -17.88 -11.44 -16.44
CA MET A 48 -17.38 -10.33 -15.62
C MET A 48 -16.82 -9.20 -16.47
N ALA A 49 -16.06 -9.48 -17.53
CA ALA A 49 -15.60 -8.43 -18.44
C ALA A 49 -16.76 -7.66 -19.08
N ASN A 50 -17.87 -8.33 -19.41
CA ASN A 50 -19.05 -7.68 -19.93
C ASN A 50 -19.72 -6.79 -18.86
N LEU A 51 -19.86 -7.29 -17.63
CA LEU A 51 -20.46 -6.53 -16.53
C LEU A 51 -19.61 -5.32 -16.11
N VAL A 52 -18.28 -5.44 -16.09
CA VAL A 52 -17.38 -4.32 -15.82
C VAL A 52 -17.61 -3.21 -16.84
N LYS A 53 -17.64 -3.55 -18.13
CA LYS A 53 -17.79 -2.58 -19.22
C LYS A 53 -19.17 -1.93 -19.26
N THR A 54 -20.22 -2.67 -18.93
CA THR A 54 -21.62 -2.23 -19.13
C THR A 54 -22.32 -1.75 -17.87
N LYS A 55 -21.74 -1.98 -16.69
CA LYS A 55 -22.41 -1.70 -15.42
C LYS A 55 -21.47 -1.19 -14.34
N TYR A 56 -20.46 -1.98 -13.96
CA TYR A 56 -19.73 -1.71 -12.71
C TYR A 56 -18.81 -0.51 -12.83
N LEU A 57 -18.05 -0.38 -13.93
CA LEU A 57 -17.15 0.76 -14.09
C LEU A 57 -17.91 2.09 -14.13
N GLU A 58 -19.02 2.15 -14.87
CA GLU A 58 -19.87 3.35 -14.91
C GLU A 58 -20.41 3.71 -13.53
N LYS A 59 -20.90 2.71 -12.78
CA LYS A 59 -21.40 2.89 -11.43
C LYS A 59 -20.31 3.40 -10.48
N GLU A 60 -19.12 2.78 -10.47
CA GLU A 60 -18.01 3.18 -9.60
C GLU A 60 -17.50 4.58 -9.94
N MET A 61 -17.40 4.93 -11.23
CA MET A 61 -17.05 6.29 -11.65
C MET A 61 -18.12 7.32 -11.29
N SER A 62 -19.39 6.92 -11.18
CA SER A 62 -20.49 7.81 -10.75
C SER A 62 -20.53 7.97 -9.23
N ASP A 63 -20.36 6.88 -8.49
CA ASP A 63 -20.54 6.83 -7.04
C ASP A 63 -19.30 7.34 -6.28
N LEU A 64 -18.10 7.23 -6.87
CA LEU A 64 -16.82 7.51 -6.23
C LEU A 64 -16.00 8.54 -7.03
N PRO A 65 -16.05 9.84 -6.66
CA PRO A 65 -15.34 10.90 -7.38
C PRO A 65 -13.82 10.71 -7.45
N GLU A 66 -13.21 10.22 -6.37
CA GLU A 66 -11.77 9.96 -6.32
C GLU A 66 -11.37 8.83 -7.27
N PHE A 67 -12.15 7.75 -7.31
CA PHE A 67 -11.93 6.65 -8.24
C PHE A 67 -12.02 7.13 -9.69
N LYS A 68 -13.06 7.91 -10.02
CA LYS A 68 -13.22 8.50 -11.36
C LYS A 68 -12.00 9.33 -11.75
N LYS A 69 -11.53 10.21 -10.86
CA LYS A 69 -10.38 11.07 -11.13
C LYS A 69 -9.13 10.23 -11.40
N SER A 70 -8.81 9.28 -10.54
CA SER A 70 -7.64 8.42 -10.72
C SER A 70 -7.72 7.55 -11.97
N TRP A 71 -8.92 7.06 -12.32
CA TRP A 71 -9.14 6.30 -13.55
C TRP A 71 -8.90 7.14 -14.81
N GLN A 72 -9.38 8.39 -14.83
CA GLN A 72 -9.17 9.31 -15.95
C GLN A 72 -7.70 9.72 -16.10
N GLU A 73 -7.03 10.07 -15.00
CA GLU A 73 -5.58 10.38 -15.00
C GLU A 73 -4.75 9.20 -15.51
N ALA A 74 -5.08 7.97 -15.08
CA ALA A 74 -4.41 6.77 -15.58
C ALA A 74 -4.64 6.58 -17.09
N ALA A 75 -5.87 6.77 -17.57
CA ALA A 75 -6.19 6.62 -18.99
C ALA A 75 -5.48 7.64 -19.89
N GLU A 76 -5.27 8.87 -19.41
CA GLU A 76 -4.53 9.93 -20.12
C GLU A 76 -3.02 9.67 -20.15
N GLY A 77 -2.47 8.96 -19.15
CA GLY A 77 -1.05 8.59 -19.08
C GLY A 77 -0.64 7.38 -19.93
N PHE A 78 -1.55 6.82 -20.73
CA PHE A 78 -1.31 5.68 -21.61
C PHE A 78 -1.05 6.07 -23.09
N ASP A 79 -0.94 7.37 -23.40
CA ASP A 79 -0.41 7.89 -24.68
C ASP A 79 1.13 7.87 -24.74
#